data_AF-A0A6L4ZLF9-F1
#
_entry.id   AF-A0A6L4ZLF9-F1
#
_cell.length_a   1.000
_cell.length_b   1.000
_cell.length_c   1.000
_cell.angle_alpha   90.00
_cell.angle_beta   90.00
_cell.angle_gamma   90.00
#
_symmetry.space_group_name_H-M   'P 1'
#
loop_
_entity.id
_entity.type
_entity.pdbx_description
1 polymer ?
#
loop_
_entity_poly.entity_id
_entity_poly.type
_entity_poly.pdbx_seq_one_letter_code
_entity_poly.pdbx_strand_id
1 'polypeptide(L)'
;MQAVILAGGKGTRLRPLTLSTPKPITTIANRPFLYYQLEMLKKAGVEEVILGLSYQPEKIMEVFGNGEKLGIKIRYLVESQPLGTAGAYKYAE
;
A
#
# COMPACT_ATOMS: atom_id res chain seq x y z
N MET A 1 10.97 -5.66 -13.04
CA MET A 1 10.61 -6.64 -11.97
C MET A 1 9.42 -6.12 -11.16
N GLN A 2 8.52 -7.00 -10.70
CA GLN A 2 7.29 -6.64 -9.96
C GLN A 2 7.36 -7.04 -8.49
N ALA A 3 6.68 -6.28 -7.63
CA ALA A 3 6.48 -6.62 -6.21
C ALA A 3 5.02 -6.42 -5.79
N VAL A 4 4.60 -7.13 -4.75
CA VAL A 4 3.27 -7.02 -4.16
C VAL A 4 3.39 -6.55 -2.72
N ILE A 5 2.62 -5.53 -2.33
CA ILE A 5 2.48 -5.10 -0.94
C ILE A 5 1.02 -5.28 -0.50
N LEU A 6 0.84 -5.98 0.62
CA LEU A 6 -0.45 -6.17 1.27
C LEU A 6 -0.72 -5.02 2.24
N ALA A 7 -1.68 -4.17 1.90
CA ALA A 7 -1.99 -2.93 2.59
C ALA A 7 -3.48 -2.77 2.96
N GLY A 8 -4.26 -3.86 2.95
CA GLY A 8 -5.70 -3.84 3.21
C GLY A 8 -6.15 -3.90 4.70
N GLY A 9 -5.26 -4.27 5.63
CA GLY A 9 -5.66 -4.48 7.03
C GLY A 9 -6.11 -3.21 7.77
N LYS A 10 -7.14 -3.32 8.62
CA LYS A 10 -7.69 -2.23 9.46
C LYS A 10 -6.71 -1.64 10.50
N GLY A 11 -5.55 -2.26 10.70
CA GLY A 11 -4.51 -1.76 11.61
C GLY A 11 -4.94 -1.66 13.09
N THR A 12 -5.85 -2.51 13.56
CA THR A 12 -6.54 -2.35 14.86
C THR A 12 -5.65 -2.16 16.09
N ARG A 13 -4.43 -2.71 16.06
CA ARG A 13 -3.43 -2.56 17.14
C ARG A 13 -2.84 -1.15 17.27
N LEU A 14 -2.97 -0.32 16.23
CA LEU A 14 -2.50 1.07 16.21
C LEU A 14 -3.62 2.07 16.50
N ARG A 15 -4.80 1.61 16.94
CA ARG A 15 -5.88 2.51 17.33
C ARG A 15 -5.44 3.37 18.54
N PRO A 16 -5.86 4.64 18.61
CA PRO A 16 -6.88 5.28 17.75
C PRO A 16 -6.37 5.81 16.39
N LEU A 17 -5.06 5.77 16.12
CA LEU A 17 -4.45 6.38 14.92
C LEU A 17 -5.06 5.87 13.60
N THR A 18 -5.47 4.60 13.58
CA THR A 18 -6.00 3.96 12.37
C THR A 18 -7.52 3.93 12.26
N LEU A 19 -8.25 4.69 13.08
CA LEU A 19 -9.71 4.81 12.96
C LEU A 19 -10.13 5.66 11.76
N SER A 20 -9.39 6.74 11.50
CA SER A 20 -9.67 7.68 10.41
C SER A 20 -8.59 7.70 9.33
N THR A 21 -7.42 7.10 9.59
CA THR A 21 -6.28 7.12 8.66
C THR A 21 -5.73 5.71 8.47
N PRO A 22 -5.76 5.12 7.27
CA PRO A 22 -5.20 3.80 7.02
C PRO A 22 -3.73 3.72 7.40
N LYS A 23 -3.31 2.59 7.98
CA LYS A 23 -1.90 2.34 8.36
C LYS A 23 -0.90 2.71 7.25
N PRO A 24 -1.12 2.38 5.96
CA PRO A 24 -0.17 2.72 4.89
C PRO A 24 0.14 4.22 4.76
N ILE A 25 -0.82 5.09 5.11
CA ILE A 25 -0.66 6.54 5.05
C ILE A 25 -0.54 7.20 6.43
N THR A 26 -0.51 6.42 7.52
CA THR A 26 -0.10 6.95 8.82
C THR A 26 1.34 7.46 8.73
N THR A 27 1.56 8.67 9.25
CA THR A 27 2.84 9.36 9.11
C THR A 27 3.86 8.88 10.14
N ILE A 28 5.06 8.57 9.69
CA ILE A 28 6.26 8.34 10.52
C ILE A 28 7.31 9.32 10.03
N ALA A 29 7.90 10.10 10.93
CA ALA A 29 8.92 11.10 10.61
C ALA A 29 8.56 11.97 9.37
N ASN A 30 7.34 12.53 9.37
CA ASN A 30 6.78 13.39 8.33
C ASN A 30 6.57 12.75 6.95
N ARG A 31 6.61 11.41 6.83
CA ARG A 31 6.26 10.70 5.58
C ARG A 31 5.27 9.56 5.83
N PRO A 32 4.38 9.25 4.88
CA PRO A 32 3.55 8.05 4.94
C PRO A 32 4.38 6.77 5.16
N PHE A 33 3.92 5.86 6.02
CA PHE A 33 4.62 4.59 6.27
C PHE A 33 4.93 3.81 4.98
N LEU A 34 3.98 3.74 4.04
CA LEU A 34 4.14 3.03 2.76
C LEU A 34 5.22 3.66 1.86
N TYR A 35 5.54 4.95 2.04
CA TYR A 35 6.61 5.61 1.29
C TYR A 35 7.94 4.89 1.46
N TYR A 36 8.28 4.51 2.70
CA TYR A 36 9.55 3.85 3.00
C TYR A 36 9.66 2.49 2.30
N GLN A 37 8.57 1.74 2.24
CA GLN A 37 8.52 0.45 1.55
C GLN A 37 8.72 0.61 0.04
N LEU A 38 8.03 1.58 -0.56
CA LEU A 38 8.16 1.89 -1.99
C LEU A 38 9.57 2.39 -2.34
N GLU A 39 10.17 3.22 -1.50
CA GLU A 39 11.54 3.70 -1.68
C GLU A 39 12.56 2.54 -1.63
N MET A 40 12.40 1.61 -0.67
CA MET A 40 13.25 0.43 -0.59
C MET A 40 13.12 -0.47 -1.82
N LEU A 41 11.91 -0.72 -2.29
CA LEU A 41 11.67 -1.52 -3.50
C LEU A 41 12.27 -0.87 -4.74
N LYS A 42 12.11 0.45 -4.88
CA LYS A 42 12.74 1.20 -5.97
C LYS A 42 14.26 1.07 -5.93
N LYS A 43 14.89 1.23 -4.75
CA LYS A 43 16.35 1.06 -4.57
C LYS A 43 16.81 -0.37 -4.90
N ALA A 44 15.93 -1.36 -4.74
CA ALA A 44 16.19 -2.75 -5.13
C ALA A 44 15.93 -3.05 -6.63
N GLY A 45 15.58 -2.04 -7.44
CA GLY A 45 15.34 -2.22 -8.88
C GLY A 45 13.94 -2.71 -9.25
N VAL A 46 12.96 -2.62 -8.34
CA VAL A 46 11.56 -2.89 -8.67
C VAL A 46 10.96 -1.72 -9.44
N GLU A 47 10.31 -2.02 -10.57
CA GLU A 47 9.76 -1.02 -11.49
C GLU A 47 8.24 -0.84 -11.29
N GLU A 48 7.57 -1.89 -10.81
CA GLU A 48 6.12 -1.90 -10.62
C GLU A 48 5.72 -2.58 -9.31
N VAL A 49 4.84 -1.93 -8.56
CA VAL A 49 4.29 -2.42 -7.30
C VAL A 49 2.78 -2.55 -7.40
N ILE A 50 2.28 -3.72 -7.01
CA ILE A 50 0.85 -3.99 -6.86
C ILE A 50 0.48 -3.81 -5.39
N LEU A 51 -0.41 -2.87 -5.09
CA LEU A 51 -0.92 -2.62 -3.74
C LEU A 51 -2.26 -3.32 -3.56
N GLY A 52 -2.30 -4.35 -2.72
CA GLY A 52 -3.53 -5.00 -2.28
C GLY A 52 -4.19 -4.19 -1.16
N LEU A 53 -5.31 -3.53 -1.45
CA LEU A 53 -6.02 -2.62 -0.55
C LEU A 53 -7.42 -3.15 -0.21
N SER A 54 -7.97 -2.76 0.94
CA SER A 54 -9.38 -3.02 1.28
C SER A 54 -9.96 -2.01 2.27
N TYR A 55 -9.21 -1.59 3.30
CA TYR A 55 -9.66 -0.55 4.22
C TYR A 55 -9.32 0.87 3.73
N GLN A 56 -10.36 1.65 3.38
CA GLN A 56 -10.29 3.04 2.86
C GLN A 56 -9.24 3.20 1.73
N PRO A 57 -9.32 2.39 0.67
CA PRO A 57 -8.32 2.36 -0.40
C PRO A 57 -8.18 3.71 -1.10
N GLU A 58 -9.25 4.50 -1.20
CA GLU A 58 -9.30 5.78 -1.89
C GLU A 58 -8.30 6.78 -1.31
N LYS A 59 -8.16 6.81 0.02
CA LYS A 59 -7.19 7.69 0.69
C LYS A 59 -5.74 7.34 0.37
N ILE A 60 -5.45 6.05 0.17
CA ILE A 60 -4.11 5.59 -0.20
C ILE A 60 -3.84 5.97 -1.66
N MET A 61 -4.83 5.77 -2.54
CA MET A 61 -4.72 6.15 -3.96
C MET A 61 -4.52 7.65 -4.15
N GLU A 62 -5.20 8.48 -3.36
CA GLU A 62 -5.06 9.94 -3.39
C GLU A 62 -3.61 10.38 -3.06
N VAL A 63 -3.00 9.74 -2.06
CA VAL A 63 -1.63 10.07 -1.62
C VAL A 63 -0.57 9.63 -2.63
N PHE A 64 -0.72 8.44 -3.21
CA PHE A 64 0.33 7.82 -4.03
C PHE A 64 0.11 7.92 -5.54
N GLY A 65 -1.11 8.18 -6.00
CA GLY A 65 -1.45 8.28 -7.43
C GLY A 65 -0.98 7.06 -8.22
N ASN A 66 -0.45 7.25 -9.42
CA ASN A 66 0.15 6.16 -10.20
C ASN A 66 1.62 5.86 -9.84
N GLY A 67 2.19 6.55 -8.84
CA GLY A 67 3.57 6.39 -8.40
C GLY A 67 4.62 7.19 -9.18
N GLU A 68 4.25 8.01 -10.16
CA GLU A 68 5.19 8.81 -10.96
C GLU A 68 6.10 9.70 -10.09
N LYS A 69 5.55 10.35 -9.06
CA LYS A 69 6.31 11.19 -8.12
C LYS A 69 7.39 10.41 -7.34
N LEU A 70 7.22 9.09 -7.23
CA LEU A 70 8.17 8.19 -6.59
C LEU A 70 9.11 7.56 -7.61
N GLY A 71 8.84 7.67 -8.91
CA GLY A 71 9.57 6.99 -9.97
C GLY A 71 9.45 5.46 -9.90
N ILE A 72 8.27 4.96 -9.53
CA ILE A 72 7.89 3.55 -9.55
C ILE A 72 6.43 3.46 -10.02
N LYS A 73 6.08 2.47 -10.84
CA LYS A 73 4.69 2.30 -11.27
C LYS A 73 3.87 1.64 -10.15
N ILE A 74 2.71 2.20 -9.84
CA ILE A 74 1.81 1.62 -8.84
C ILE A 74 0.52 1.16 -9.51
N ARG A 75 0.17 -0.11 -9.29
CA ARG A 75 -1.16 -0.67 -9.59
C ARG A 75 -1.88 -0.97 -8.30
N TYR A 76 -3.19 -0.78 -8.32
CA TYR A 76 -4.04 -1.02 -7.16
C TYR A 76 -4.95 -2.22 -7.41
N LEU A 77 -4.99 -3.11 -6.43
CA LEU A 77 -5.94 -4.20 -6.35
C LEU A 77 -6.81 -3.94 -5.13
N VAL A 78 -8.07 -3.55 -5.35
CA VAL A 78 -9.02 -3.30 -4.26
C VAL A 78 -9.84 -4.56 -4.01
N GLU A 79 -9.60 -5.20 -2.89
CA GLU A 79 -10.38 -6.34 -2.42
C GLU A 79 -11.63 -5.83 -1.69
N SER A 80 -12.80 -6.31 -2.10
CA SER A 80 -14.08 -6.00 -1.43
C SER A 80 -14.16 -6.60 -0.02
N GLN A 81 -13.42 -7.68 0.24
CA GLN A 81 -13.23 -8.27 1.56
C GLN A 81 -11.76 -8.69 1.75
N PRO A 82 -11.18 -8.52 2.94
CA PRO A 82 -9.80 -8.94 3.20
C PRO A 82 -9.70 -10.47 3.12
N LEU A 83 -9.04 -10.98 2.08
CA LEU A 83 -8.85 -12.42 1.85
C LEU A 83 -7.65 -13.01 2.65
N GLY A 84 -7.10 -12.24 3.57
CA GLY A 84 -5.91 -12.59 4.34
C GLY A 84 -4.62 -12.42 3.53
N THR A 85 -3.50 -12.91 4.08
CA THR A 85 -2.15 -12.67 3.55
C THR A 85 -1.93 -13.26 2.14
N ALA A 86 -2.66 -14.33 1.79
CA ALA A 86 -2.54 -15.00 0.49
C ALA A 86 -3.45 -14.41 -0.60
N GLY A 87 -4.40 -13.53 -0.25
CA GLY A 87 -5.40 -12.99 -1.17
C GLY A 87 -4.79 -12.30 -2.39
N ALA A 88 -3.82 -11.43 -2.18
CA ALA A 88 -3.24 -10.66 -3.27
C ALA A 88 -2.32 -11.47 -4.19
N TYR A 89 -1.85 -12.67 -3.79
CA TYR A 89 -1.07 -13.52 -4.68
C TYR A 89 -1.90 -13.98 -5.89
N LYS A 90 -3.18 -14.32 -5.66
CA LYS A 90 -4.13 -14.76 -6.70
C LYS A 90 -4.37 -13.72 -7.79
N TYR A 91 -4.13 -12.44 -7.50
CA TYR A 91 -4.40 -11.32 -8.40
C TYR A 91 -3.12 -10.67 -8.94
N ALA A 92 -1.95 -11.15 -8.50
CA ALA A 92 -0.65 -10.72 -9.01
C ALA A 92 -0.16 -11.61 -10.18
N GLU A 93 -0.87 -12.71 -10.46
CA GLU A 93 -0.72 -13.56 -11.64
C GLU A 93 -1.33 -12.94 -12.90
#